data_AF-A0A5M4D4B5-F1
#
_entry.id   AF-A0A5M4D4B5-F1
#
_cell.length_a   1.000
_cell.length_b   1.000
_cell.length_c   1.000
_cell.angle_alpha   90.00
_cell.angle_beta   90.00
_cell.angle_gamma   90.00
#
_symmetry.space_group_name_H-M   'P 1'
#
loop_
_entity.id
_entity.type
_entity.pdbx_description
1 polymer ?
#
loop_
_entity_poly.entity_id
_entity_poly.type
_entity_poly.pdbx_seq_one_letter_code
_entity_poly.pdbx_strand_id
1 'polypeptide(L)'
;MSGFVSFISRLVQSATAHNTINIPTVPVTFQRSPGVPTGNDRGIANMDFRVTSLGFVLQTGRTPADGRIDVRLIGGRATLQLLHNGNPVAEYDVRARTAALEPDNTINGIQRRLRMLGYQLGHDSATQDGITNDITKLTDRAIQDFQIDQKIAFDGKVNADTTTKINDAVDALP
;
A
#
# COMPACT_ATOMS: atom_id res chain seq x y z
N MET A 1 -7.55 8.64 -9.12
CA MET A 1 -7.56 8.47 -7.66
C MET A 1 -8.90 8.94 -7.11
N SER A 2 -9.83 8.01 -6.87
CA SER A 2 -11.12 8.30 -6.23
C SER A 2 -11.04 7.81 -4.78
N GLY A 3 -10.61 8.68 -3.86
CA GLY A 3 -10.70 8.41 -2.43
C GLY A 3 -12.10 8.74 -1.93
N PHE A 4 -12.70 7.86 -1.13
CA PHE A 4 -13.98 8.13 -0.47
C PHE A 4 -13.79 9.26 0.55
N VAL A 5 -14.34 10.43 0.26
CA VAL A 5 -14.36 11.58 1.18
C VAL A 5 -15.42 11.34 2.25
N SER A 6 -15.01 11.22 3.52
CA SER A 6 -15.94 11.21 4.65
C SER A 6 -16.24 12.65 5.08
N PHE A 7 -17.48 13.11 4.89
CA PHE A 7 -17.91 14.45 5.27
C PHE A 7 -18.33 14.49 6.75
N ILE A 8 -17.62 15.25 7.58
CA ILE A 8 -18.12 15.67 8.89
C ILE A 8 -18.47 17.16 8.77
N SER A 9 -19.76 17.49 8.77
CA SER A 9 -20.22 18.88 8.78
C SER A 9 -20.70 19.27 10.18
N ARG A 10 -20.20 20.37 10.73
CA ARG A 10 -20.76 21.00 11.93
C ARG A 10 -21.52 22.27 11.50
N LEU A 11 -22.81 22.33 11.77
CA LEU A 11 -23.60 23.55 11.59
C LEU A 11 -23.58 24.35 12.89
N VAL A 12 -23.21 25.62 12.83
CA VAL A 12 -23.60 26.59 13.87
C VAL A 12 -25.00 27.10 13.52
N GLN A 13 -25.79 27.46 14.54
CA GLN A 13 -27.25 27.68 14.47
C GLN A 13 -27.71 28.75 13.46
N SER A 14 -26.79 29.47 12.80
CA SER A 14 -27.05 30.49 11.79
C SER A 14 -26.24 30.33 10.48
N ALA A 15 -25.45 29.26 10.34
CA ALA A 15 -24.63 29.07 9.15
C ALA A 15 -25.45 28.51 7.99
N THR A 16 -25.42 29.22 6.86
CA THR A 16 -26.01 28.79 5.58
C THR A 16 -25.04 27.93 4.74
N ALA A 17 -23.80 27.75 5.21
CA ALA A 17 -22.75 26.99 4.53
C ALA A 17 -22.15 25.92 5.45
N HIS A 18 -21.80 24.77 4.86
CA HIS A 18 -21.14 23.66 5.57
C HIS A 18 -19.62 23.80 5.48
N ASN A 19 -18.94 23.60 6.61
CA ASN A 19 -17.51 23.28 6.57
C ASN A 19 -17.34 21.81 6.19
N THR A 20 -16.57 21.56 5.13
CA THR A 20 -16.19 20.21 4.72
C THR A 20 -14.78 19.90 5.21
N ILE A 21 -14.67 18.90 6.08
CA ILE A 21 -13.38 18.32 6.43
C ILE A 21 -13.08 17.21 5.43
N ASN A 22 -11.98 17.35 4.68
CA ASN A 22 -11.47 16.30 3.81
C ASN A 22 -10.40 15.51 4.57
N ILE A 23 -10.61 14.20 4.72
CA ILE A 23 -9.66 13.30 5.37
C ILE A 23 -9.06 12.41 4.28
N PRO A 24 -7.76 12.57 3.95
CA PRO A 24 -7.13 11.72 2.95
C PRO A 24 -7.09 10.27 3.42
N THR A 25 -7.26 9.35 2.48
CA THR A 25 -7.13 7.91 2.70
C THR A 25 -6.02 7.34 1.85
N VAL A 26 -5.32 6.33 2.37
CA VAL A 26 -4.34 5.53 1.62
C VAL A 26 -4.85 4.09 1.55
N PRO A 27 -4.99 3.51 0.34
CA PRO A 27 -5.36 2.11 0.22
C PRO A 27 -4.22 1.23 0.71
N VAL A 28 -4.54 0.25 1.55
CA VAL A 28 -3.63 -0.78 2.03
C VAL A 28 -4.27 -2.13 1.77
N THR A 29 -3.54 -3.01 1.09
CA THR A 29 -4.00 -4.37 0.77
C THR A 29 -3.19 -5.39 1.57
N PHE A 30 -3.89 -6.22 2.32
CA PHE A 30 -3.32 -7.40 2.96
C PHE A 30 -3.50 -8.60 2.04
N GLN A 31 -2.40 -9.23 1.63
CA GLN A 31 -2.43 -10.31 0.65
C GLN A 31 -1.52 -11.47 1.04
N ARG A 32 -1.91 -12.68 0.63
CA ARG A 32 -1.19 -13.94 0.90
C ARG A 32 0.00 -14.16 -0.04
N SER A 33 -0.03 -13.52 -1.21
CA SER A 33 1.01 -13.57 -2.23
C SER A 33 1.10 -12.24 -2.96
N PRO A 34 2.29 -11.88 -3.50
CA PRO A 34 2.52 -10.62 -4.22
C PRO A 34 1.76 -10.57 -5.56
N GLY A 35 1.84 -9.45 -6.29
CA GLY A 35 1.26 -9.26 -7.62
C GLY A 35 -0.19 -8.77 -7.63
N VAL A 36 -0.72 -8.50 -8.83
CA VAL A 36 -2.13 -8.11 -9.04
C VAL A 36 -2.88 -9.29 -9.64
N PRO A 37 -3.64 -10.06 -8.85
CA PRO A 37 -4.50 -11.08 -9.43
C PRO A 37 -5.70 -10.43 -10.11
N THR A 38 -6.17 -11.05 -11.18
CA THR A 38 -7.57 -10.90 -11.59
C THR A 38 -8.44 -11.58 -10.55
N GLY A 39 -9.06 -10.80 -9.64
CA GLY A 39 -10.02 -11.28 -8.64
C GLY A 39 -9.56 -11.12 -7.17
N ASN A 40 -10.44 -11.48 -6.24
CA ASN A 40 -10.25 -11.24 -4.79
C ASN A 40 -9.46 -12.36 -4.09
N ASP A 41 -8.88 -13.31 -4.82
CA ASP A 41 -8.41 -14.58 -4.25
C ASP A 41 -7.12 -14.46 -3.44
N ARG A 42 -6.35 -13.37 -3.54
CA ARG A 42 -5.10 -13.19 -2.76
C ARG A 42 -5.31 -12.42 -1.46
N GLY A 43 -6.43 -11.73 -1.31
CA GLY A 43 -6.76 -10.94 -0.12
C GLY A 43 -6.75 -11.77 1.16
N ILE A 44 -6.31 -11.17 2.27
CA ILE A 44 -6.47 -11.75 3.60
C ILE A 44 -7.73 -11.15 4.21
N ALA A 45 -8.81 -11.93 4.22
CA ALA A 45 -10.10 -11.55 4.78
C ALA A 45 -10.16 -11.73 6.31
N ASN A 46 -11.12 -11.05 6.93
CA ASN A 46 -11.50 -11.21 8.33
C ASN A 46 -10.39 -10.92 9.36
N MET A 47 -9.37 -10.13 8.99
CA MET A 47 -8.39 -9.64 9.95
C MET A 47 -8.94 -8.42 10.68
N ASP A 48 -9.00 -8.48 12.01
CA ASP A 48 -9.32 -7.32 12.82
C ASP A 48 -8.21 -6.27 12.68
N PHE A 49 -8.58 -5.01 12.49
CA PHE A 49 -7.64 -3.91 12.40
C PHE A 49 -8.09 -2.68 13.20
N ARG A 50 -7.12 -1.86 13.56
CA ARG A 50 -7.32 -0.56 14.21
C ARG A 50 -6.36 0.47 13.61
N VAL A 51 -6.90 1.63 13.25
CA VAL A 51 -6.13 2.79 12.80
C VAL A 51 -6.16 3.84 13.89
N THR A 52 -5.00 4.32 14.30
CA THR A 52 -4.86 5.41 15.28
C THR A 52 -4.08 6.58 14.70
N SER A 53 -4.37 7.79 15.18
CA SER A 53 -3.55 8.98 14.92
C SER A 53 -3.72 9.96 16.07
N LEU A 54 -2.62 10.60 16.48
CA LEU A 54 -2.58 11.57 17.60
C LEU A 54 -3.20 11.03 18.91
N GLY A 55 -3.05 9.72 19.15
CA GLY A 55 -3.60 9.04 20.34
C GLY A 55 -5.09 8.67 20.25
N PHE A 56 -5.78 9.00 19.16
CA PHE A 56 -7.18 8.66 18.93
C PHE A 56 -7.35 7.48 17.99
N VAL A 57 -8.40 6.69 18.20
CA VAL A 57 -8.83 5.66 17.25
C VAL A 57 -9.63 6.32 16.14
N LEU A 58 -9.15 6.22 14.90
CA LEU A 58 -9.79 6.80 13.72
C LEU A 58 -10.75 5.84 13.02
N GLN A 59 -10.42 4.54 13.08
CA GLN A 59 -11.09 3.50 12.34
C GLN A 59 -10.80 2.15 12.99
N THR A 60 -11.80 1.29 13.02
CA THR A 60 -11.66 -0.13 13.34
C THR A 60 -12.47 -0.93 12.35
N GLY A 61 -12.17 -2.21 12.19
CA GLY A 61 -12.97 -3.07 11.35
C GLY A 61 -12.33 -4.43 11.12
N ARG A 62 -12.88 -5.14 10.13
CA ARG A 62 -12.31 -6.37 9.58
C ARG A 62 -11.98 -6.16 8.12
N THR A 63 -10.88 -6.76 7.68
CA THR A 63 -10.54 -6.75 6.26
C THR A 63 -11.62 -7.49 5.44
N PRO A 64 -12.10 -6.91 4.33
CA PRO A 64 -13.01 -7.57 3.39
C PRO A 64 -12.33 -8.74 2.65
N ALA A 65 -13.07 -9.44 1.78
CA ALA A 65 -12.58 -10.61 1.06
C ALA A 65 -11.33 -10.33 0.21
N ASP A 66 -11.21 -9.13 -0.37
CA ASP A 66 -10.05 -8.70 -1.15
C ASP A 66 -8.87 -8.22 -0.29
N GLY A 67 -9.02 -8.19 1.04
CA GLY A 67 -7.99 -7.74 1.97
C GLY A 67 -7.69 -6.24 1.92
N ARG A 68 -8.43 -5.45 1.13
CA ARG A 68 -8.19 -4.01 0.97
C ARG A 68 -8.92 -3.20 2.04
N ILE A 69 -8.21 -2.24 2.62
CA ILE A 69 -8.80 -1.21 3.47
C ILE A 69 -8.30 0.18 3.04
N ASP A 70 -9.16 1.18 3.18
CA ASP A 70 -8.75 2.58 3.04
C ASP A 70 -8.40 3.12 4.42
N VAL A 71 -7.10 3.40 4.64
CA VAL A 71 -6.57 3.90 5.92
C VAL A 71 -6.68 5.40 5.95
N ARG A 72 -7.45 5.94 6.91
CA ARG A 72 -7.59 7.38 7.13
C ARG A 72 -6.34 8.00 7.74
N LEU A 73 -5.93 9.14 7.22
CA LEU A 73 -4.76 9.88 7.69
C LEU A 73 -5.17 11.25 8.25
N ILE A 74 -4.82 11.52 9.50
CA ILE A 74 -4.91 12.85 10.11
C ILE A 74 -3.50 13.39 10.28
N GLY A 75 -3.24 14.61 9.79
CA GLY A 75 -1.88 15.17 9.76
C GLY A 75 -0.92 14.44 8.81
N GLY A 76 -1.45 13.71 7.82
CA GLY A 76 -0.66 12.98 6.81
C GLY A 76 -0.09 11.63 7.27
N ARG A 77 -0.42 11.17 8.48
CA ARG A 77 0.10 9.94 9.08
C ARG A 77 -0.96 9.22 9.91
N ALA A 78 -0.84 7.89 10.00
CA ALA A 78 -1.56 7.07 10.95
C ALA A 78 -0.74 5.82 11.33
N THR A 79 -1.06 5.23 12.47
CA THR A 79 -0.57 3.90 12.85
C THR A 79 -1.68 2.89 12.55
N LEU A 80 -1.37 1.89 11.73
CA LEU A 80 -2.26 0.77 11.42
C LEU A 80 -1.81 -0.45 12.22
N GLN A 81 -2.71 -1.02 12.99
CA GLN A 81 -2.48 -2.23 13.76
C GLN A 81 -3.36 -3.35 13.24
N LEU A 82 -2.77 -4.53 13.04
CA LEU A 82 -3.49 -5.77 12.88
C LEU A 82 -3.67 -6.41 14.25
N LEU A 83 -4.86 -6.91 14.53
CA LEU A 83 -5.26 -7.40 15.84
C LEU A 83 -5.57 -8.91 15.79
N HIS A 84 -5.25 -9.59 16.88
CA HIS A 84 -5.74 -10.93 17.19
C HIS A 84 -6.27 -10.94 18.63
N ASN A 85 -7.56 -11.27 18.80
CA ASN A 85 -8.24 -11.22 20.11
C ASN A 85 -8.08 -9.87 20.83
N GLY A 86 -8.15 -8.77 20.07
CA GLY A 86 -7.99 -7.40 20.58
C GLY A 86 -6.55 -6.95 20.82
N ASN A 87 -5.56 -7.83 20.67
CA ASN A 87 -4.14 -7.52 20.89
C ASN A 87 -3.43 -7.25 19.56
N PRO A 88 -2.60 -6.19 19.46
CA PRO A 88 -1.78 -5.94 18.27
C PRO A 88 -0.80 -7.10 18.01
N VAL A 89 -0.79 -7.60 16.78
CA VAL A 89 0.18 -8.62 16.29
C VAL A 89 1.12 -8.05 15.24
N ALA A 90 0.73 -6.95 14.59
CA ALA A 90 1.58 -6.20 13.68
C ALA A 90 1.21 -4.72 13.74
N GLU A 91 2.20 -3.86 13.54
CA GLU A 91 2.05 -2.41 13.52
C GLU A 91 2.77 -1.83 12.31
N TYR A 92 2.09 -0.90 11.63
CA TYR A 92 2.57 -0.24 10.43
C TYR A 92 2.45 1.27 10.57
N ASP A 93 3.52 1.97 10.19
CA ASP A 93 3.49 3.42 10.02
C ASP A 93 3.01 3.75 8.61
N VAL A 94 1.81 4.33 8.50
CA VAL A 94 1.19 4.68 7.22
C VAL A 94 1.31 6.18 6.99
N ARG A 95 1.92 6.55 5.87
CA ARG A 95 2.11 7.94 5.46
C ARG A 95 1.68 8.14 4.03
N ALA A 96 1.05 9.27 3.75
CA ALA A 96 0.82 9.67 2.37
C ALA A 96 2.16 10.01 1.71
N ARG A 97 2.47 9.34 0.60
CA ARG A 97 3.57 9.78 -0.28
C ARG A 97 3.02 10.90 -1.17
N THR A 98 3.61 12.09 -1.07
CA THR A 98 3.28 13.23 -1.94
C THR A 98 4.25 13.38 -3.13
N ALA A 99 5.45 12.82 -3.02
CA ALA A 99 6.42 12.81 -4.10
C ALA A 99 6.03 11.80 -5.20
N ALA A 100 6.28 12.15 -6.46
CA ALA A 100 6.16 11.23 -7.59
C ALA A 100 7.05 9.99 -7.39
N LEU A 101 6.65 8.87 -8.00
CA LEU A 101 7.51 7.69 -8.09
C LEU A 101 8.80 8.03 -8.86
N GLU A 102 9.89 7.41 -8.45
CA GLU A 102 11.16 7.46 -9.15
C GLU A 102 11.00 6.88 -10.57
N PRO A 103 11.83 7.30 -11.54
CA PRO A 103 11.75 6.78 -12.91
C PRO A 103 11.87 5.25 -12.94
N ASP A 104 11.10 4.62 -13.81
CA ASP A 104 11.00 3.17 -13.96
C ASP A 104 12.26 2.51 -14.55
N ASN A 105 13.23 3.30 -15.00
CA ASN A 105 14.55 2.85 -15.43
C ASN A 105 15.62 2.98 -14.33
N THR A 106 15.23 3.30 -13.10
CA THR A 106 16.12 3.34 -11.93
C THR A 106 15.84 2.17 -10.99
N ILE A 107 16.87 1.69 -10.28
CA ILE A 107 16.73 0.58 -9.31
C ILE A 107 15.67 0.93 -8.24
N ASN A 108 15.73 2.14 -7.67
CA ASN A 108 14.73 2.60 -6.70
C ASN A 108 13.32 2.60 -7.28
N GLY A 109 13.15 3.05 -8.53
CA GLY A 109 11.84 3.08 -9.18
C GLY A 109 11.25 1.69 -9.38
N ILE A 110 12.08 0.72 -9.75
CA ILE A 110 11.66 -0.68 -9.88
C ILE A 110 11.32 -1.28 -8.52
N GLN A 111 12.20 -1.15 -7.53
CA GLN A 111 11.96 -1.64 -6.18
C GLN A 111 10.68 -1.06 -5.58
N ARG A 112 10.44 0.24 -5.76
CA ARG A 112 9.24 0.88 -5.21
C ARG A 112 7.97 0.30 -5.81
N ARG A 113 7.96 0.08 -7.13
CA ARG A 113 6.84 -0.54 -7.84
C ARG A 113 6.63 -2.00 -7.42
N LEU A 114 7.68 -2.81 -7.34
CA LEU A 114 7.61 -4.18 -6.82
C LEU A 114 7.05 -4.21 -5.39
N ARG A 115 7.46 -3.28 -4.52
CA ARG A 115 6.94 -3.20 -3.15
C ARG A 115 5.47 -2.79 -3.10
N MET A 116 5.02 -1.90 -4.00
CA MET A 116 3.59 -1.56 -4.13
C MET A 116 2.76 -2.78 -4.57
N LEU A 117 3.34 -3.66 -5.38
CA LEU A 117 2.75 -4.95 -5.75
C LEU A 117 2.90 -6.01 -4.64
N GLY A 118 3.50 -5.65 -3.50
CA GLY A 118 3.68 -6.50 -2.33
C GLY A 118 4.77 -7.57 -2.44
N TYR A 119 5.70 -7.43 -3.39
CA TYR A 119 6.92 -8.25 -3.38
C TYR A 119 7.84 -7.81 -2.23
N GLN A 120 8.39 -8.78 -1.50
CA GLN A 120 9.24 -8.52 -0.35
C GLN A 120 10.67 -8.21 -0.77
N LEU A 121 11.12 -7.00 -0.45
CA LEU A 121 12.48 -6.52 -0.75
C LEU A 121 13.39 -6.50 0.50
N GLY A 122 12.84 -6.86 1.66
CA GLY A 122 13.51 -6.79 2.94
C GLY A 122 13.33 -5.43 3.63
N HIS A 123 14.16 -5.20 4.64
CA HIS A 123 14.14 -4.01 5.50
C HIS A 123 15.56 -3.49 5.79
N ASP A 124 16.54 -3.85 4.95
CA ASP A 124 17.96 -3.56 5.20
C ASP A 124 18.37 -2.13 4.77
N SER A 125 17.40 -1.27 4.43
CA SER A 125 17.64 0.14 4.12
C SER A 125 17.65 1.01 5.38
N ALA A 126 18.24 2.20 5.30
CA ALA A 126 18.22 3.19 6.39
C ALA A 126 16.79 3.55 6.83
N THR A 127 15.86 3.52 5.88
CA THR A 127 14.42 3.76 6.05
C THR A 127 13.63 2.49 6.38
N GLN A 128 14.27 1.32 6.43
CA GLN A 128 13.67 0.00 6.67
C GLN A 128 12.54 -0.39 5.70
N ASP A 129 12.50 0.27 4.54
CA ASP A 129 11.54 0.03 3.46
C ASP A 129 12.13 -0.83 2.32
N GLY A 130 13.33 -1.37 2.49
CA GLY A 130 13.97 -2.26 1.51
C GLY A 130 14.26 -1.59 0.15
N ILE A 131 14.12 -0.27 0.05
CA ILE A 131 14.48 0.51 -1.14
C ILE A 131 15.96 0.90 -1.01
N THR A 132 16.76 0.45 -1.97
CA THR A 132 18.22 0.61 -2.03
C THR A 132 18.65 0.98 -3.44
N ASN A 133 19.71 1.76 -3.60
CA ASN A 133 20.29 2.04 -4.93
C ASN A 133 21.06 0.84 -5.53
N ASP A 134 20.75 -0.39 -5.10
CA ASP A 134 21.44 -1.62 -5.47
C ASP A 134 20.47 -2.80 -5.57
N ILE A 135 20.76 -3.75 -6.46
CA ILE A 135 19.99 -4.99 -6.63
C ILE A 135 20.47 -5.99 -5.59
N THR A 136 19.79 -6.01 -4.45
CA THR A 136 20.01 -7.02 -3.41
C THR A 136 19.53 -8.39 -3.85
N LYS A 137 19.94 -9.45 -3.15
CA LYS A 137 19.42 -10.82 -3.38
C LYS A 137 17.89 -10.89 -3.28
N LEU A 138 17.29 -10.09 -2.40
CA LEU A 138 15.83 -10.01 -2.26
C LEU A 138 15.18 -9.25 -3.43
N THR A 139 15.85 -8.22 -3.95
CA THR A 139 15.39 -7.50 -5.14
C THR A 139 15.45 -8.40 -6.38
N ASP A 140 16.57 -9.10 -6.59
CA ASP A 140 16.73 -10.07 -7.68
C ASP A 140 15.66 -11.16 -7.62
N ARG A 141 15.45 -11.75 -6.43
CA ARG A 141 14.37 -12.72 -6.20
C ARG A 141 12.99 -12.13 -6.50
N ALA A 142 12.70 -10.90 -6.07
CA ALA A 142 11.42 -10.25 -6.33
C ALA A 142 11.17 -9.99 -7.83
N ILE A 143 12.22 -9.62 -8.59
CA ILE A 143 12.14 -9.47 -10.05
C ILE A 143 11.81 -10.82 -10.69
N GLN A 144 12.52 -11.86 -10.27
CA GLN A 144 12.33 -13.23 -10.71
C GLN A 144 10.90 -13.73 -10.41
N ASP A 145 10.44 -13.61 -9.17
CA ASP A 145 9.08 -14.00 -8.76
C ASP A 145 8.03 -13.23 -9.58
N PHE A 146 8.26 -11.93 -9.84
CA PHE A 146 7.39 -11.12 -10.70
C PHE A 146 7.36 -11.62 -12.14
N GLN A 147 8.51 -11.94 -12.74
CA GLN A 147 8.59 -12.46 -14.10
C GLN A 147 7.83 -13.79 -14.25
N ILE A 148 7.90 -14.67 -13.23
CA ILE A 148 7.11 -15.91 -13.18
C ILE A 148 5.61 -15.58 -13.16
N ASP A 149 5.19 -14.70 -12.25
CA ASP A 149 3.80 -14.32 -12.08
C ASP A 149 3.20 -13.69 -13.35
N GLN A 150 4.00 -12.91 -14.08
CA GLN A 150 3.60 -12.28 -15.33
C GLN A 150 3.79 -13.17 -16.56
N LYS A 151 4.33 -14.38 -16.40
CA LYS A 151 4.59 -15.35 -17.49
C LYS A 151 5.46 -14.76 -18.61
N ILE A 152 6.47 -13.98 -18.23
CA ILE A 152 7.49 -13.42 -19.13
C ILE A 152 8.82 -14.14 -18.93
N ALA A 153 9.86 -13.72 -19.67
CA ALA A 153 11.20 -14.31 -19.52
C ALA A 153 11.69 -14.17 -18.07
N PHE A 154 11.99 -15.31 -17.44
CA PHE A 154 12.51 -15.42 -16.08
C PHE A 154 14.04 -15.48 -16.10
N ASP A 155 14.68 -14.32 -16.11
CA ASP A 155 16.13 -14.20 -16.18
C ASP A 155 16.71 -13.23 -15.13
N GLY A 156 15.85 -12.67 -14.27
CA GLY A 156 16.22 -11.68 -13.25
C GLY A 156 16.59 -10.31 -13.82
N LYS A 157 16.46 -10.11 -15.14
CA LYS A 157 16.82 -8.85 -15.80
C LYS A 157 15.59 -7.98 -16.03
N VAL A 158 15.68 -6.73 -15.58
CA VAL A 158 14.65 -5.73 -15.85
C VAL A 158 14.86 -5.15 -17.25
N ASN A 159 14.33 -5.84 -18.26
CA ASN A 159 14.27 -5.37 -19.64
C ASN A 159 12.99 -4.56 -19.91
N ALA A 160 12.82 -4.06 -21.13
CA ALA A 160 11.66 -3.25 -21.52
C ALA A 160 10.31 -3.95 -21.29
N ASP A 161 10.24 -5.27 -21.50
CA ASP A 161 9.02 -6.06 -21.27
C ASP A 161 8.71 -6.16 -19.77
N THR A 162 9.73 -6.45 -18.94
CA THR A 162 9.60 -6.46 -17.48
C THR A 162 9.18 -5.10 -16.94
N THR A 163 9.80 -4.01 -17.40
CA THR A 163 9.42 -2.64 -16.99
C THR A 163 7.98 -2.32 -17.37
N THR A 164 7.57 -2.64 -18.61
CA THR A 164 6.19 -2.43 -19.08
C THR A 164 5.20 -3.17 -18.19
N LYS A 165 5.44 -4.45 -17.93
CA LYS A 165 4.56 -5.27 -17.07
C LYS A 165 4.48 -4.75 -15.63
N ILE A 166 5.58 -4.28 -15.07
CA ILE A 166 5.57 -3.69 -13.71
C ILE A 166 4.69 -2.44 -13.70
N ASN A 167 4.84 -1.56 -14.69
CA ASN A 167 4.04 -0.34 -14.79
C ASN A 167 2.56 -0.67 -15.00
N ASP A 168 2.22 -1.57 -15.93
CA ASP A 168 0.84 -2.02 -16.17
C ASP A 168 0.20 -2.56 -14.88
N ALA A 169 0.95 -3.36 -14.11
CA ALA A 169 0.47 -3.91 -12.85
C ALA A 169 0.27 -2.82 -11.78
N VAL A 170 1.17 -1.83 -11.70
CA VAL A 170 1.04 -0.71 -10.77
C VAL A 170 -0.12 0.21 -11.15
N ASP A 171 -0.32 0.46 -12.43
CA ASP A 171 -1.43 1.30 -12.94
C ASP A 171 -2.79 0.59 -12.80
N ALA A 172 -2.78 -0.74 -12.73
CA ALA A 172 -3.96 -1.55 -12.40
C ALA A 172 -4.28 -1.54 -10.90
N LEU A 173 -3.42 -0.98 -10.04
CA LEU A 173 -3.76 -0.80 -8.63
C LEU A 173 -4.90 0.23 -8.50
N PRO A 174 -5.93 -0.08 -7.71
CA PRO A 174 -7.17 0.70 -7.66
C PRO A 174 -7.13 1.91 -6.71
#